data_AF-A0AAU3MA17-F1
#
_entry.id   AF-A0AAU3MA17-F1
#
_cell.length_a   1.000
_cell.length_b   1.000
_cell.length_c   1.000
_cell.angle_alpha   90.00
_cell.angle_beta   90.00
_cell.angle_gamma   90.00
#
_symmetry.space_group_name_H-M   'P 1'
#
loop_
_entity.id
_entity.type
_entity.pdbx_description
1 polymer ?
#
loop_
_entity_poly.entity_id
_entity_poly.type
_entity_poly.pdbx_seq_one_letter_code
_entity_poly.pdbx_strand_id
1 'polypeptide(L)'
;MVKAVVAVLALVVVAGCSSSEGKDEERLTAQRENYCTQLGAWQEARNAAGTDTPESGYDEVGAVAQDAFLAMRPLRDEPVGGGRTLAEATVAAMNNSDAEAEGRLVQYCGDVGFEMLTR
;
A
#
# COMPACT_ATOMS: atom_id res chain seq x y z
N MET A 1 -43.02 36.96 -16.21
CA MET A 1 -43.41 35.55 -16.01
C MET A 1 -42.24 34.85 -15.32
N VAL A 2 -42.50 34.24 -14.15
CA VAL A 2 -41.76 33.15 -13.44
C VAL A 2 -40.22 33.26 -13.32
N LYS A 3 -39.56 33.06 -12.18
CA LYS A 3 -39.91 32.35 -10.94
C LYS A 3 -38.83 32.70 -9.90
N ALA A 4 -39.23 33.10 -8.69
CA ALA A 4 -38.32 33.15 -7.55
C ALA A 4 -37.87 31.73 -7.20
N VAL A 5 -36.57 31.54 -7.01
CA VAL A 5 -36.02 30.29 -6.45
C VAL A 5 -35.31 30.66 -5.15
N VAL A 6 -36.05 30.50 -4.05
CA VAL A 6 -35.51 30.53 -2.70
C VAL A 6 -34.87 29.16 -2.46
N ALA A 7 -33.54 29.10 -2.41
CA ALA A 7 -32.80 27.92 -1.99
C ALA A 7 -32.49 28.05 -0.50
N VAL A 8 -33.28 27.39 0.34
CA VAL A 8 -32.98 27.19 1.76
C VAL A 8 -32.01 26.02 1.86
N LEU A 9 -30.73 26.30 2.04
CA LEU A 9 -29.73 25.29 2.40
C LEU A 9 -29.44 25.40 3.90
N ALA A 10 -30.19 24.62 4.66
CA ALA A 10 -29.87 24.33 6.06
C ALA A 10 -28.63 23.43 6.07
N LEU A 11 -27.47 24.01 6.40
CA LEU A 11 -26.27 23.26 6.73
C LEU A 11 -26.44 22.69 8.13
N VAL A 12 -26.85 21.42 8.19
CA VAL A 12 -26.85 20.63 9.43
C VAL A 12 -25.41 20.38 9.82
N VAL A 13 -25.03 20.93 10.97
CA VAL A 13 -23.76 20.67 11.65
C VAL A 13 -23.80 19.23 12.16
N VAL A 14 -22.95 18.35 11.64
CA VAL A 14 -22.65 17.08 12.31
C VAL A 14 -21.24 17.22 12.88
N ALA A 15 -21.19 17.70 14.13
CA ALA A 15 -20.02 17.56 14.97
C ALA A 15 -19.87 16.09 15.35
N GLY A 16 -19.20 15.31 14.51
CA GLY A 16 -18.76 13.95 14.82
C GLY A 16 -17.38 13.98 15.46
N CYS A 17 -17.31 14.41 16.72
CA CYS A 17 -16.07 14.41 17.49
C CYS A 17 -15.83 12.98 18.05
N SER A 18 -15.24 12.10 17.24
CA SER A 18 -14.67 10.83 17.70
C SER A 18 -13.16 10.94 17.65
N SER A 19 -12.58 11.50 18.71
CA SER A 19 -11.14 11.77 18.82
C SER A 19 -10.25 10.51 18.86
N SER A 20 -10.84 9.32 18.76
CA SER A 20 -10.13 8.03 18.74
C SER A 20 -10.04 7.44 17.33
N GLU A 21 -11.04 7.61 16.47
CA GLU A 21 -11.01 7.12 15.07
C GLU A 21 -9.87 7.78 14.28
N GLY A 22 -9.64 9.08 14.45
CA GLY A 22 -8.56 9.77 13.74
C GLY A 22 -7.15 9.28 14.10
N LYS A 23 -6.92 8.79 15.33
CA LYS A 23 -5.60 8.26 15.74
C LYS A 23 -5.34 6.86 15.19
N ASP A 24 -6.39 6.05 15.07
CA ASP A 24 -6.29 4.73 14.45
C ASP A 24 -6.12 4.83 12.94
N GLU A 25 -6.80 5.79 12.29
CA GLU A 25 -6.59 6.09 10.87
C GLU A 25 -5.20 6.63 10.57
N GLU A 26 -4.67 7.55 11.38
CA GLU A 26 -3.31 8.06 11.24
C GLU A 26 -2.27 6.95 11.40
N ARG A 27 -2.45 6.07 12.39
CA ARG A 27 -1.60 4.90 12.61
C ARG A 27 -1.65 3.92 11.44
N LEU A 28 -2.85 3.62 10.92
CA LEU A 28 -3.02 2.73 9.77
C LEU A 28 -2.38 3.33 8.52
N THR A 29 -2.55 4.63 8.30
CA THR A 29 -1.91 5.36 7.21
C THR A 29 -0.39 5.16 7.30
N ALA A 30 0.23 5.53 8.42
CA ALA A 30 1.67 5.37 8.61
C ALA A 30 2.17 3.92 8.41
N GLN A 31 1.36 2.92 8.79
CA GLN A 31 1.69 1.51 8.53
C GLN A 31 1.67 1.18 7.04
N ARG A 32 0.67 1.69 6.28
CA ARG A 32 0.55 1.51 4.83
C ARG A 32 1.70 2.20 4.10
N GLU A 33 2.03 3.42 4.49
CA GLU A 33 3.17 4.17 3.94
C GLU A 33 4.49 3.41 4.14
N ASN A 34 4.72 2.90 5.37
CA ASN A 34 5.90 2.12 5.69
C ASN A 34 5.95 0.84 4.84
N TYR A 35 4.84 0.12 4.69
CA TYR A 35 4.79 -1.06 3.83
C TYR A 35 5.09 -0.74 2.36
N CYS A 36 4.45 0.28 1.79
CA CYS A 36 4.67 0.65 0.39
C CYS A 36 6.09 1.13 0.12
N THR A 37 6.69 1.85 1.08
CA THR A 37 8.11 2.24 1.01
C THR A 37 9.03 1.02 0.92
N GLN A 38 8.84 0.02 1.78
CA GLN A 38 9.67 -1.19 1.78
C GLN A 38 9.42 -2.06 0.54
N LEU A 39 8.18 -2.12 0.06
CA LEU A 39 7.87 -2.79 -1.20
C LEU A 39 8.59 -2.13 -2.38
N GLY A 40 8.66 -0.79 -2.41
CA GLY A 40 9.36 -0.04 -3.46
C GLY A 40 10.87 -0.28 -3.43
N ALA A 41 11.45 -0.26 -2.23
CA ALA A 41 12.87 -0.59 -2.04
C ALA A 41 13.20 -2.01 -2.51
N TRP A 42 12.32 -2.99 -2.24
CA TRP A 42 12.51 -4.36 -2.73
C TRP A 42 12.46 -4.42 -4.25
N GLN A 43 11.53 -3.71 -4.89
CA GLN A 43 11.46 -3.63 -6.35
C GLN A 43 12.72 -3.02 -6.95
N GLU A 44 13.24 -1.95 -6.35
CA GLU A 44 14.50 -1.31 -6.77
C GLU A 44 15.68 -2.27 -6.67
N ALA A 45 15.88 -2.90 -5.50
CA ALA A 45 16.95 -3.86 -5.28
C ALA A 45 16.87 -5.04 -6.25
N ARG A 46 15.67 -5.60 -6.47
CA ARG A 46 15.46 -6.70 -7.42
C ARG A 46 15.81 -6.28 -8.84
N ASN A 47 15.39 -5.09 -9.25
CA ASN A 47 15.65 -4.57 -10.59
C ASN A 47 17.16 -4.31 -10.82
N ALA A 48 17.88 -3.84 -9.80
CA ALA A 48 19.33 -3.65 -9.83
C ALA A 48 20.10 -4.98 -9.87
N ALA A 49 19.69 -5.97 -9.06
CA ALA A 49 20.29 -7.31 -9.09
C ALA A 49 20.12 -8.02 -10.44
N GLY A 50 19.04 -7.73 -11.17
CA GLY A 50 18.84 -8.24 -12.54
C GLY A 50 19.77 -7.62 -13.59
N THR A 51 20.41 -6.48 -13.29
CA THR A 51 21.34 -5.79 -14.20
C THR A 51 22.82 -6.04 -13.88
N ASP A 52 23.15 -6.43 -12.66
CA ASP A 52 24.53 -6.65 -12.18
C ASP A 52 24.92 -8.14 -12.04
N THR A 53 26.22 -8.47 -12.13
CA THR A 53 26.78 -9.84 -12.09
C THR A 53 26.94 -10.35 -10.63
N PRO A 54 26.69 -11.64 -10.31
CA PRO A 54 26.02 -11.98 -9.06
C PRO A 54 26.96 -12.47 -7.94
N GLU A 55 26.79 -11.91 -6.74
CA GLU A 55 26.63 -12.63 -5.44
C GLU A 55 26.03 -11.67 -4.40
N SER A 56 26.49 -10.42 -4.32
CA SER A 56 26.05 -9.45 -3.29
C SER A 56 24.63 -8.92 -3.48
N GLY A 57 24.13 -8.79 -4.72
CA GLY A 57 22.81 -8.24 -4.99
C GLY A 57 21.66 -9.13 -4.51
N TYR A 58 21.85 -10.45 -4.45
CA TYR A 58 20.81 -11.37 -3.96
C TYR A 58 20.63 -11.30 -2.44
N ASP A 59 21.71 -11.07 -1.70
CA ASP A 59 21.66 -10.88 -0.24
C ASP A 59 20.91 -9.59 0.12
N GLU A 60 21.13 -8.52 -0.65
CA GLU A 60 20.42 -7.24 -0.49
C GLU A 60 18.93 -7.38 -0.80
N VAL A 61 18.57 -8.02 -1.92
CA VAL A 61 17.16 -8.31 -2.26
C VAL A 61 16.47 -9.11 -1.15
N GLY A 62 17.16 -10.10 -0.58
CA GLY A 62 16.65 -10.91 0.53
C GLY A 62 16.42 -10.10 1.80
N ALA A 63 17.36 -9.22 2.17
CA ALA A 63 17.23 -8.35 3.34
C ALA A 63 16.04 -7.38 3.20
N VAL A 64 15.90 -6.72 2.05
CA VAL A 64 14.81 -5.76 1.82
C VAL A 64 13.44 -6.46 1.71
N ALA A 65 13.40 -7.70 1.18
CA ALA A 65 12.19 -8.52 1.23
C ALA A 65 11.75 -8.80 2.67
N GLN A 66 12.70 -9.06 3.58
CA GLN A 66 12.40 -9.27 5.00
C GLN A 66 11.80 -8.01 5.65
N ASP A 67 12.30 -6.83 5.32
CA ASP A 67 11.76 -5.56 5.81
C ASP A 67 10.32 -5.33 5.32
N ALA A 68 10.03 -5.64 4.05
CA ALA A 68 8.67 -5.58 3.53
C ALA A 68 7.72 -6.58 4.21
N PHE A 69 8.19 -7.80 4.50
CA PHE A 69 7.41 -8.76 5.28
C PHE A 69 7.11 -8.25 6.69
N LEU A 70 8.07 -7.63 7.36
CA LEU A 70 7.87 -7.05 8.69
C LEU A 70 6.88 -5.89 8.66
N ALA A 71 7.01 -5.00 7.67
CA ALA A 71 6.12 -3.86 7.47
C ALA A 71 4.68 -4.28 7.14
N MET A 72 4.50 -5.41 6.47
CA MET A 72 3.19 -5.98 6.13
C MET A 72 2.45 -6.54 7.35
N ARG A 73 3.15 -7.08 8.36
CA ARG A 73 2.53 -7.80 9.50
C ARG A 73 1.32 -7.11 10.16
N PRO A 74 1.34 -5.80 10.48
CA PRO A 74 0.18 -5.13 11.06
C PRO A 74 -1.01 -4.99 10.10
N LEU A 75 -0.77 -5.09 8.79
CA LEU A 75 -1.73 -4.94 7.70
C LEU A 75 -2.09 -6.28 7.04
N ARG A 76 -1.64 -7.40 7.63
CA ARG A 76 -1.64 -8.74 7.01
C ARG A 76 -2.98 -9.13 6.38
N ASP A 77 -4.07 -8.74 7.04
CA ASP A 77 -5.42 -9.17 6.71
C ASP A 77 -6.17 -8.13 5.83
N GLU A 78 -5.52 -7.02 5.43
CA GLU A 78 -6.10 -6.05 4.49
C GLU A 78 -6.35 -6.68 3.11
N PRO A 79 -7.50 -6.44 2.47
CA PRO A 79 -7.79 -7.01 1.16
C PRO A 79 -7.06 -6.24 0.06
N VAL A 80 -6.47 -6.96 -0.90
CA VAL A 80 -5.79 -6.37 -2.09
C VAL A 80 -6.43 -6.82 -3.41
N GLY A 81 -7.70 -7.24 -3.34
CA GLY A 81 -8.44 -7.74 -4.49
C GLY A 81 -8.13 -9.21 -4.83
N GLY A 82 -8.89 -9.78 -5.77
CA GLY A 82 -8.71 -11.18 -6.19
C GLY A 82 -8.94 -12.23 -5.11
N GLY A 83 -9.63 -11.87 -4.00
CA GLY A 83 -9.85 -12.75 -2.86
C GLY A 83 -8.61 -13.02 -2.01
N ARG A 84 -7.54 -12.22 -2.16
CA ARG A 84 -6.30 -12.34 -1.39
C ARG A 84 -6.15 -11.23 -0.36
N THR A 85 -5.44 -11.55 0.70
CA THR A 85 -4.93 -10.57 1.67
C THR A 85 -3.61 -9.97 1.23
N LEU A 86 -3.24 -8.83 1.82
CA LEU A 86 -1.95 -8.16 1.61
C LEU A 86 -0.78 -9.13 1.85
N ALA A 87 -0.90 -10.00 2.84
CA ALA A 87 0.11 -11.00 3.17
C ALA A 87 0.27 -12.08 2.10
N GLU A 88 -0.85 -12.63 1.64
CA GLU A 88 -0.85 -13.66 0.60
C GLU A 88 -0.26 -13.10 -0.70
N ALA A 89 -0.62 -11.87 -1.06
CA ALA A 89 -0.05 -11.20 -2.21
C ALA A 89 1.44 -10.87 -2.03
N THR A 90 1.86 -10.40 -0.86
CA THR A 90 3.29 -10.10 -0.57
C THR A 90 4.15 -11.35 -0.68
N VAL A 91 3.73 -12.46 -0.07
CA VAL A 91 4.44 -13.75 -0.17
C VAL A 91 4.47 -14.25 -1.61
N ALA A 92 3.36 -14.18 -2.33
CA ALA A 92 3.31 -14.62 -3.72
C ALA A 92 4.25 -13.78 -4.62
N ALA A 93 4.25 -12.46 -4.47
CA ALA A 93 5.11 -11.58 -5.24
C ALA A 93 6.60 -11.84 -4.94
N MET A 94 7.00 -11.88 -3.67
CA MET A 94 8.42 -11.91 -3.29
C MET A 94 9.04 -13.31 -3.36
N ASN A 95 8.31 -14.36 -2.96
CA ASN A 95 8.86 -15.72 -2.92
C ASN A 95 8.59 -16.52 -4.20
N ASN A 96 7.48 -16.24 -4.88
CA ASN A 96 7.06 -17.01 -6.06
C ASN A 96 7.21 -16.20 -7.36
N SER A 97 7.66 -14.95 -7.30
CA SER A 97 7.71 -14.04 -8.45
C SER A 97 6.36 -13.92 -9.18
N ASP A 98 5.25 -13.97 -8.43
CA ASP A 98 3.89 -13.84 -8.97
C ASP A 98 3.64 -12.38 -9.40
N ALA A 99 3.76 -12.12 -10.70
CA ALA A 99 3.60 -10.80 -11.28
C ALA A 99 2.18 -10.23 -11.12
N GLU A 100 1.15 -11.08 -11.09
CA GLU A 100 -0.21 -10.59 -10.83
C GLU A 100 -0.37 -10.18 -9.36
N ALA A 101 0.26 -10.90 -8.43
CA ALA A 101 0.28 -10.50 -7.04
C ALA A 101 1.01 -9.16 -6.87
N GLU A 102 2.16 -8.99 -7.50
CA GLU A 102 2.89 -7.71 -7.49
C GLU A 102 2.05 -6.56 -8.06
N GLY A 103 1.36 -6.77 -9.19
CA GLY A 103 0.46 -5.77 -9.76
C GLY A 103 -0.66 -5.33 -8.81
N ARG A 104 -1.19 -6.27 -8.01
CA ARG A 104 -2.20 -5.95 -6.97
C ARG A 104 -1.61 -5.14 -5.82
N LEU A 105 -0.38 -5.46 -5.40
CA LEU A 105 0.31 -4.68 -4.36
C LEU A 105 0.62 -3.26 -4.83
N VAL A 106 0.97 -3.09 -6.10
CA VAL A 106 1.22 -1.80 -6.71
C VAL A 106 -0.06 -0.98 -6.80
N GLN A 107 -1.17 -1.61 -7.21
CA GLN A 107 -2.48 -0.96 -7.18
C GLN A 107 -2.85 -0.54 -5.75
N TYR A 108 -2.69 -1.43 -4.77
CA TYR A 108 -2.92 -1.13 -3.36
C TYR A 108 -2.10 0.09 -2.90
N CYS A 109 -0.81 0.14 -3.24
CA CYS A 109 0.04 1.27 -2.90
C CYS A 109 -0.38 2.57 -3.61
N GLY A 110 -0.81 2.49 -4.88
CA GLY A 110 -1.38 3.62 -5.60
C GLY A 110 -2.68 4.14 -4.96
N ASP A 111 -3.55 3.24 -4.50
CA ASP A 111 -4.83 3.58 -3.85
C ASP A 111 -4.62 4.29 -2.50
N VAL A 112 -3.53 3.98 -1.79
CA VAL A 112 -3.15 4.64 -0.53
C VAL A 112 -2.25 5.86 -0.72
N GLY A 113 -1.97 6.25 -1.97
CA GLY A 113 -1.24 7.48 -2.32
C GLY A 113 0.28 7.34 -2.47
N PHE A 114 0.81 6.13 -2.64
CA PHE A 114 2.23 5.86 -2.85
C PHE A 114 2.51 5.38 -4.28
N GLU A 115 3.32 6.14 -5.00
CA GLU A 115 3.80 5.75 -6.32
C GLU A 115 4.88 4.65 -6.19
N MET A 116 4.70 3.57 -6.96
CA MET A 116 5.60 2.42 -6.99
C MET A 116 6.39 2.39 -8.30
N LEU A 117 7.57 1.75 -8.29
CA LEU A 117 8.52 1.73 -9.40
C LEU A 117 8.14 0.77 -10.56
N THR A 118 6.88 0.35 -10.67
CA THR A 118 6.49 -0.62 -11.70
C THR A 118 6.87 -0.13 -13.10
N ARG A 119 7.66 -0.97 -13.76
CA ARG A 119 8.34 -0.72 -15.03
C ARG A 119 7.44 -1.02 -16.23
#